data_AF-A0A9E6K0W5-F1
#
_entry.id   AF-A0A9E6K0W5-F1
#
_cell.length_a   1.000
_cell.length_b   1.000
_cell.length_c   1.000
_cell.angle_alpha   90.00
_cell.angle_beta   90.00
_cell.angle_gamma   90.00
#
_symmetry.space_group_name_H-M   'P 1'
#
loop_
_entity.id
_entity.type
_entity.pdbx_description
1 polymer ?
#
loop_
_entity_poly.entity_id
_entity_poly.type
_entity_poly.pdbx_seq_one_letter_code
_entity_poly.pdbx_strand_id
1 'polypeptide(L)' 'MSLRSILKNFLFIHFLVIVAFFALWGFIMTSNPYILFGVMASLSGAVCGSFILVVDTIKDKK' A
#
# COMPACT_ATOMS: atom_id res chain seq x y z
N MET A 1 -13.26 13.89 -5.82
CA MET A 1 -11.94 13.22 -5.69
C MET A 1 -12.09 11.80 -6.18
N SER A 2 -11.37 11.36 -7.22
CA SER A 2 -11.54 9.99 -7.76
C SER A 2 -10.69 8.99 -6.97
N LEU A 3 -11.19 7.75 -6.83
CA LEU A 3 -10.48 6.67 -6.14
C LEU A 3 -9.06 6.47 -6.70
N ARG A 4 -8.94 6.57 -8.03
CA ARG A 4 -7.68 6.49 -8.77
C ARG A 4 -6.68 7.58 -8.39
N SER A 5 -7.16 8.78 -8.05
CA SER A 5 -6.32 9.90 -7.61
C SER A 5 -5.76 9.69 -6.19
N ILE A 6 -6.48 8.97 -5.33
CA ILE A 6 -6.02 8.62 -3.98
C ILE A 6 -4.99 7.48 -4.08
N LEU A 7 -5.28 6.44 -4.85
CA LEU A 7 -4.41 5.27 -4.98
C LEU A 7 -3.05 5.61 -5.61
N LYS A 8 -2.99 6.53 -6.58
CA LYS A 8 -1.73 6.96 -7.18
C LYS A 8 -0.95 7.98 -6.36
N ASN A 9 -1.48 8.43 -5.22
CA ASN A 9 -0.80 9.45 -4.43
C ASN A 9 0.45 8.83 -3.79
N PHE A 10 1.62 9.41 -4.08
CA PHE A 10 2.91 8.93 -3.55
C PHE A 10 2.89 8.81 -2.02
N LEU A 11 2.28 9.80 -1.35
CA LEU A 11 2.14 9.84 0.10
C LEU A 11 1.23 8.70 0.62
N PHE A 12 0.17 8.36 -0.11
CA PHE A 12 -0.76 7.28 0.27
C PHE A 12 -0.09 5.90 0.14
N ILE A 13 0.71 5.69 -0.91
CA ILE A 13 1.48 4.46 -1.10
C ILE A 13 2.47 4.27 0.06
N HIS A 14 3.21 5.32 0.43
CA HIS A 14 4.16 5.27 1.55
C HIS A 14 3.45 5.06 2.89
N PHE A 15 2.30 5.70 3.09
CA PHE A 15 1.49 5.49 4.28
C PHE A 15 1.07 4.02 4.42
N LEU A 16 0.61 3.37 3.34
CA LEU A 16 0.26 1.95 3.35
C LEU A 16 1.46 1.04 3.70
N VAL A 17 2.66 1.38 3.22
CA VAL A 17 3.88 0.65 3.57
C VAL A 17 4.19 0.79 5.07
N ILE A 18 4.07 1.99 5.64
CA ILE A 18 4.26 2.22 7.08
C ILE A 18 3.25 1.41 7.90
N VAL A 19 1.98 1.39 7.47
CA VAL A 19 0.94 0.58 8.14
C VAL A 19 1.28 -0.91 8.07
N ALA A 20 1.80 -1.40 6.94
CA ALA A 20 2.23 -2.79 6.81
C ALA A 20 3.39 -3.12 7.78
N PHE A 21 4.37 -2.22 7.92
CA PHE A 21 5.46 -2.38 8.89
C PHE A 21 4.96 -2.36 10.33
N PHE A 22 4.00 -1.48 10.66
CA PHE A 22 3.42 -1.43 11.99
C PHE A 22 2.60 -2.69 12.32
N ALA A 23 1.84 -3.20 11.35
CA ALA A 23 1.14 -4.47 11.49
C ALA A 23 2.13 -5.64 11.65
N LEU A 24 3.22 -5.66 10.87
CA LEU A 24 4.26 -6.68 11.00
C LEU A 24 4.93 -6.64 12.38
N TRP A 25 5.20 -5.45 12.90
CA TRP A 25 5.68 -5.25 14.26
C TRP A 25 4.69 -5.82 15.30
N GLY A 26 3.40 -5.50 15.15
CA GLY A 26 2.34 -6.05 16.00
C GLY A 26 2.29 -7.58 15.97
N PHE A 27 2.44 -8.18 14.79
CA PHE A 27 2.52 -9.63 14.62
C PHE A 27 3.70 -10.23 15.39
N ILE A 28 4.89 -9.64 15.29
CA ILE A 28 6.08 -10.11 16.01
C ILE A 28 5.84 -10.09 17.54
N MET A 29 5.16 -9.05 18.04
CA MET A 29 4.94 -8.88 19.48
C MET A 29 3.86 -9.80 20.05
N THR A 30 2.79 -10.07 19.30
CA THR A 30 1.64 -10.87 19.79
C THR A 30 1.59 -12.29 19.24
N SER A 31 2.44 -12.64 18.26
CA SER A 31 2.40 -13.92 17.53
C SER A 31 1.01 -14.26 16.97
N ASN A 32 0.19 -13.25 16.71
CA ASN A 32 -1.20 -13.44 16.31
C ASN A 32 -1.32 -13.45 14.77
N PRO A 33 -1.65 -14.60 14.14
CA PRO A 33 -1.65 -14.74 12.69
C PRO A 33 -2.69 -13.86 11.98
N TYR A 34 -3.72 -13.38 12.68
CA TYR A 34 -4.72 -12.48 12.08
C TYR A 34 -4.13 -11.12 11.70
N ILE A 35 -3.06 -10.67 12.37
CA ILE A 35 -2.39 -9.40 12.06
C ILE A 35 -1.66 -9.50 10.71
N LEU A 36 -1.26 -10.71 10.30
CA LEU A 36 -0.61 -10.96 9.02
C LEU A 36 -1.53 -10.62 7.84
N PHE A 37 -2.86 -10.78 7.99
CA PHE A 37 -3.81 -10.33 6.98
C PHE A 37 -3.77 -8.81 6.78
N GLY A 38 -3.59 -8.04 7.85
CA GLY A 38 -3.40 -6.59 7.77
C GLY A 38 -2.14 -6.22 6.99
N VAL A 39 -1.04 -6.94 7.22
CA VAL A 39 0.21 -6.77 6.47
C VAL A 39 -0.02 -7.03 4.97
N MET A 40 -0.67 -8.14 4.63
CA MET A 40 -0.95 -8.50 3.23
C MET A 40 -1.89 -7.49 2.55
N ALA A 41 -2.94 -7.05 3.23
CA ALA A 41 -3.89 -6.06 2.70
C ALA A 41 -3.21 -4.71 2.42
N SER A 42 -2.38 -4.22 3.36
CA SER A 42 -1.65 -2.97 3.20
C SER A 42 -0.60 -3.04 2.10
N LEU A 43 0.15 -4.14 2.00
CA LEU A 43 1.11 -4.37 0.91
C LEU A 43 0.41 -4.45 -0.45
N SER A 44 -0.70 -5.19 -0.55
CA SER A 44 -1.48 -5.28 -1.78
C SER A 44 -1.97 -3.91 -2.24
N GLY A 45 -2.43 -3.06 -1.31
CA GLY A 45 -2.83 -1.69 -1.61
C GLY A 45 -1.67 -0.82 -2.12
N ALA A 46 -0.49 -0.93 -1.51
CA ALA A 46 0.70 -0.20 -1.92
C ALA A 46 1.21 -0.63 -3.31
N VAL A 47 1.16 -1.94 -3.61
CA VAL A 47 1.52 -2.48 -4.93
C VAL A 47 0.53 -2.02 -6.00
N CYS A 48 -0.78 -2.09 -5.75
CA CYS A 48 -1.78 -1.58 -6.69
C CYS A 48 -1.62 -0.07 -6.92
N GLY A 49 -1.41 0.72 -5.86
CA GLY A 49 -1.22 2.16 -5.98
C GLY A 49 0.03 2.54 -6.79
N SER A 50 1.16 1.86 -6.53
CA SER A 50 2.40 2.06 -7.28
C SER A 50 2.30 1.60 -8.73
N PHE A 51 1.60 0.50 -9.01
CA PHE A 51 1.34 0.07 -10.39
C PHE A 51 0.54 1.11 -11.18
N ILE A 52 -0.53 1.67 -10.58
CA ILE A 52 -1.33 2.73 -11.22
C ILE A 52 -0.48 3.98 -11.48
N LEU A 53 0.37 4.38 -10.53
CA LEU A 53 1.29 5.51 -10.68
C LEU A 53 2.23 5.30 -11.88
N VAL A 54 2.81 4.11 -12.01
CA VAL A 54 3.74 3.77 -13.11
C VAL A 54 3.01 3.79 -14.45
N VAL A 55 1.84 3.15 -14.55
CA VAL A 55 1.03 3.12 -15.78
C VAL A 55 0.60 4.52 -16.20
N ASP A 56 0.17 5.36 -15.26
CA ASP A 56 -0.18 6.76 -15.55
C ASP A 56 1.03 7.57 -16.03
N THR A 57 2.19 7.36 -15.41
CA THR A 57 3.43 8.05 -15.82
C THR A 57 3.84 7.65 -17.24
N ILE A 58 3.72 6.38 -17.61
CA ILE A 58 4.02 5.90 -18.96
C ILE A 58 3.02 6.45 -19.98
N LYS A 59 1.72 6.50 -19.61
CA LYS A 59 0.66 7.01 -20.49
C LYS A 59 0.81 8.50 -20.75
N ASP A 60 1.25 9.29 -19.76
CA ASP A 60 1.46 10.73 -19.88
C ASP A 60 2.70 11.07 -20.74
N LYS A 61 3.70 10.18 -20.76
CA LYS A 61 4.91 10.31 -21.59
C LYS A 61 4.74 9.89 -23.05
N LYS A 62 3.56 9.40 -23.44
CA LYS A 62 3.27 8.91 -24.80
C LYS A 62 2.35 9.88 -25.53
#